data_AF-A0A6F9BSV5-F1
#
_entry.id   AF-A0A6F9BSV5-F1
#
_cell.length_a   1.000
_cell.length_b   1.000
_cell.length_c   1.000
_cell.angle_alpha   90.00
_cell.angle_beta   90.00
_cell.angle_gamma   90.00
#
_symmetry.space_group_name_H-M   'P 1'
#
loop_
_entity.id
_entity.type
_entity.pdbx_description
1 polymer ?
#
loop_
_entity_poly.entity_id
_entity_poly.type
_entity_poly.pdbx_seq_one_letter_code
_entity_poly.pdbx_strand_id
1 'polypeptide(L)'
;MMVAHPRPLLVMLLQLLLSCLPTLGYSSNRFFYQDILNGNGNGEIHFNGVKLHVDSSQPSVFAFRGSNATLSCRYWYEPELSSPRRVRVKWSWLPVVGGHETDVLVAIGPRIHSFGDFRGRVRLREDSPGDASLVMTELQLNDTGRYRCEVIDGLEDESATVELELRGVVFPYQPPHGRYNLTYHDAQQVCGEQDSTLATFEQLFQAWEEGLDWCNAGWLADGTVQYPITKPRSPWKVYYLQHPHKLNLTEAQQACFDDGAQIAKVGQLYAAWRFMGLDRCDAGWLADGSLRYPITNPRRNCGPMEPGVRSFGFAPPHHKHGVYCYSAVVVFPYQSPHGRYNLTYHDAQQVCEEQDSTLATFEQLLQAWEEGLNWCNAGWLADGTVQYPITKPRSPCGGLGLAPGVRSYGRRHRHLHRYDVFCSSSPLRGKVYYLQHPHKLNLTEAQQACFDDGAQIAKVGQLYAAWRFMGLDRCDAGWLADGSLRYPITNPSRNCGPLEPGVRSFGFPPPYQKHGVYCYSAGMP
;
A
#
# COMPACT_ATOMS: atom_id res chain seq x y z
N MET A 1 38.48 37.56 64.23
CA MET A 1 39.02 38.71 63.46
C MET A 1 39.18 38.27 62.02
N MET A 2 38.80 39.00 60.99
CA MET A 2 37.97 40.18 60.80
C MET A 2 37.81 40.27 59.27
N VAL A 3 36.56 40.48 58.83
CA VAL A 3 36.14 41.19 57.62
C VAL A 3 36.67 40.70 56.27
N ALA A 4 35.83 39.92 55.58
CA ALA A 4 35.83 39.82 54.12
C ALA A 4 34.92 40.91 53.52
N HIS A 5 35.45 41.64 52.54
CA HIS A 5 34.66 42.32 51.50
C HIS A 5 34.87 41.56 50.19
N PRO A 6 33.79 41.26 49.47
CA PRO A 6 33.84 41.50 48.03
C PRO A 6 32.53 42.13 47.51
N ARG A 7 32.69 43.17 46.69
CA ARG A 7 31.78 43.57 45.60
C ARG A 7 32.59 43.40 44.29
N PRO A 8 32.02 43.09 43.11
CA PRO A 8 30.63 42.77 42.78
C PRO A 8 30.54 41.63 41.73
N LEU A 9 30.25 40.39 42.13
CA LEU A 9 29.88 39.31 41.19
C LEU A 9 28.53 38.66 41.51
N LEU A 10 27.79 39.23 42.46
CA LEU A 10 26.48 38.72 42.89
C LEU A 10 25.28 39.39 42.20
N VAL A 11 25.49 40.40 41.34
CA VAL A 11 24.40 41.05 40.59
C VAL A 11 24.18 40.39 39.21
N MET A 12 25.17 39.67 38.69
CA MET A 12 25.09 39.01 37.37
C MET A 12 24.64 37.54 37.42
N LEU A 13 24.50 36.92 38.60
CA LEU A 13 23.99 35.54 38.72
C LEU A 13 22.53 35.44 39.13
N LEU A 14 21.89 36.55 39.53
CA LEU A 14 20.44 36.60 39.79
C LEU A 14 19.61 36.87 38.51
N GLN A 15 20.27 37.18 37.38
CA GLN A 15 19.60 37.42 36.09
C GLN A 15 19.54 36.19 35.17
N LEU A 16 20.12 35.05 35.56
CA LEU A 16 20.22 33.86 34.69
C LEU A 16 19.52 32.60 35.23
N LEU A 17 18.82 32.69 36.38
CA LEU A 17 18.06 31.57 36.96
C LEU A 17 16.54 31.82 37.09
N LEU A 18 15.99 32.84 36.41
CA LEU A 18 14.55 33.08 36.33
C LEU A 18 13.94 32.89 34.92
N SER A 19 14.66 32.29 33.98
CA SER A 19 14.21 32.12 32.59
C SER A 19 13.60 30.76 32.26
N CYS A 20 13.21 29.96 33.26
CA CYS A 20 12.52 28.69 33.04
C CYS A 20 11.47 28.41 34.11
N LEU A 21 10.23 28.83 33.86
CA LEU A 21 8.96 28.12 34.09
C LEU A 21 7.81 28.94 33.47
N PRO A 22 6.74 28.29 32.98
CA PRO A 22 5.85 28.84 31.96
C PRO A 22 4.88 29.84 32.56
N THR A 23 4.94 31.09 32.13
CA THR A 23 3.80 31.99 32.28
C THR A 23 2.70 31.49 31.35
N LEU A 24 1.60 31.02 31.91
CA LEU A 24 0.29 30.98 31.24
C LEU A 24 0.09 32.33 30.54
N GLY A 25 0.30 32.35 29.23
CA GLY A 25 0.06 33.50 28.38
C GLY A 25 -1.44 33.71 28.24
N TYR A 26 -2.04 34.26 29.29
CA TYR A 26 -3.35 34.89 29.20
C TYR A 26 -3.17 36.06 28.23
N SER A 27 -3.57 35.85 26.98
CA SER A 27 -3.66 36.91 25.97
C SER A 27 -4.60 37.96 26.55
N SER A 28 -4.00 38.99 27.15
CA SER A 28 -4.76 40.15 27.57
C SER A 28 -5.24 40.78 26.28
N ASN A 29 -6.53 40.58 26.00
CA ASN A 29 -7.35 41.47 25.19
C ASN A 29 -7.14 42.87 25.76
N ARG A 30 -6.08 43.54 25.30
CA ARG A 30 -5.84 44.94 25.55
C ARG A 30 -6.83 45.66 24.64
N PHE A 31 -8.05 45.77 25.15
CA PHE A 31 -9.12 46.58 24.63
C PHE A 31 -8.54 47.93 24.18
N PHE A 32 -8.42 48.14 22.87
CA PHE A 32 -8.28 49.45 22.27
C PHE A 32 -9.66 50.15 22.36
N TYR A 33 -10.04 50.55 23.57
CA TYR A 33 -11.14 51.48 23.85
C TYR A 33 -10.57 52.83 24.30
N GLN A 34 -9.61 53.38 23.55
CA GLN A 34 -9.03 54.68 23.88
C GLN A 34 -9.06 55.72 22.76
N ASP A 35 -9.71 55.44 21.62
CA ASP A 35 -9.90 56.45 20.55
C ASP A 35 -11.37 56.78 20.22
N ILE A 36 -12.34 56.37 21.06
CA ILE A 36 -13.77 56.76 20.91
C ILE A 36 -14.22 57.80 21.95
N LEU A 37 -13.39 58.14 22.95
CA LEU A 37 -13.73 59.12 23.97
C LEU A 37 -13.16 60.53 23.71
N ASN A 38 -13.02 60.92 22.43
CA ASN A 38 -12.74 62.32 22.08
C ASN A 38 -13.48 62.81 20.83
N GLY A 39 -14.65 62.23 20.55
CA GLY A 39 -15.62 62.76 19.60
C GLY A 39 -16.88 63.16 20.36
N ASN A 40 -17.26 64.43 20.25
CA ASN A 40 -18.47 65.03 20.84
C ASN A 40 -19.66 64.05 20.79
N GLY A 41 -20.21 63.70 21.95
CA GLY A 41 -21.25 62.69 22.09
C GLY A 41 -22.47 63.04 21.25
N ASN A 42 -22.83 62.13 20.34
CA ASN A 42 -24.14 61.99 19.66
C ASN A 42 -24.15 60.69 18.82
N GLY A 43 -23.83 59.55 19.45
CA GLY A 43 -24.00 58.22 18.86
C GLY A 43 -24.95 57.40 19.71
N GLU A 44 -26.25 57.48 19.42
CA GLU A 44 -27.26 56.64 20.07
C GLU A 44 -26.94 55.16 19.86
N ILE A 45 -26.93 54.39 20.95
CA ILE A 45 -26.81 52.93 20.90
C ILE A 45 -28.18 52.39 20.49
N HIS A 46 -28.38 52.15 19.20
CA HIS A 46 -29.64 51.61 18.67
C HIS A 46 -29.78 50.11 18.95
N PHE A 47 -30.35 49.74 20.10
CA PHE A 47 -31.03 48.45 20.28
C PHE A 47 -32.48 48.55 19.79
N ASN A 48 -32.66 48.82 18.50
CA ASN A 48 -33.91 48.46 17.82
C ASN A 48 -33.73 47.01 17.38
N GLY A 49 -34.70 46.12 17.57
CA GLY A 49 -34.63 44.67 17.25
C GLY A 49 -34.37 44.35 15.78
N VAL A 50 -33.24 44.81 15.27
CA VAL A 50 -32.66 44.62 13.95
C VAL A 50 -31.64 43.52 14.10
N LYS A 51 -31.78 42.46 13.32
CA LYS A 51 -30.90 41.30 13.35
C LYS A 51 -29.95 41.31 12.15
N LEU A 52 -28.66 41.19 12.39
CA LEU A 52 -27.67 40.94 11.36
C LEU A 52 -27.79 39.49 10.85
N HIS A 53 -27.66 39.29 9.55
CA HIS A 53 -27.59 37.99 8.90
C HIS A 53 -26.38 37.95 7.98
N VAL A 54 -25.69 36.80 7.96
CA VAL A 54 -24.55 36.55 7.06
C VAL A 54 -24.77 35.19 6.40
N ASP A 55 -24.64 35.15 5.07
CA ASP A 55 -24.82 33.93 4.29
C ASP A 55 -23.82 33.84 3.13
N SER A 56 -23.57 32.61 2.70
CA SER A 56 -22.81 32.32 1.48
C SER A 56 -23.69 31.58 0.48
N SER A 57 -23.90 32.22 -0.67
CA SER A 57 -24.59 31.60 -1.81
C SER A 57 -23.85 30.40 -2.40
N GLN A 58 -22.54 30.27 -2.13
CA GLN A 58 -21.68 29.21 -2.62
C GLN A 58 -20.84 28.68 -1.44
N PRO A 59 -21.32 27.64 -0.73
CA PRO A 59 -20.60 27.08 0.41
C PRO A 59 -19.31 26.35 0.01
N SER A 60 -19.16 25.97 -1.26
CA SER A 60 -17.96 25.36 -1.82
C SER A 60 -17.61 25.98 -3.18
N VAL A 61 -16.33 26.31 -3.39
CA VAL A 61 -15.80 26.91 -4.61
C VAL A 61 -14.68 26.04 -5.15
N PHE A 62 -14.79 25.63 -6.41
CA PHE A 62 -13.75 24.90 -7.11
C PHE A 62 -12.97 25.84 -8.01
N ALA A 63 -11.64 25.81 -7.92
CA ALA A 63 -10.77 26.63 -8.74
C ALA A 63 -9.54 25.86 -9.22
N PHE A 64 -8.74 26.49 -10.09
CA PHE A 64 -7.48 25.93 -10.57
C PHE A 64 -6.31 26.74 -10.00
N ARG A 65 -5.14 26.10 -9.86
CA ARG A 65 -3.93 26.82 -9.46
C ARG A 65 -3.64 27.97 -10.42
N GLY A 66 -3.27 29.13 -9.88
CA GLY A 66 -3.00 30.36 -10.64
C GLY A 66 -4.24 31.09 -11.15
N SER A 67 -5.44 30.51 -11.00
CA SER A 67 -6.70 31.21 -11.30
C SER A 67 -7.11 32.14 -10.14
N ASN A 68 -8.24 32.84 -10.31
CA ASN A 68 -8.83 33.67 -9.27
C ASN A 68 -10.09 32.98 -8.74
N ALA A 69 -10.29 32.98 -7.43
CA ALA A 69 -11.52 32.51 -6.80
C ALA A 69 -12.24 33.66 -6.09
N THR A 70 -13.57 33.57 -6.04
CA THR A 70 -14.39 34.48 -5.23
C THR A 70 -15.17 33.65 -4.21
N LEU A 71 -14.90 33.85 -2.93
CA LEU A 71 -15.62 33.22 -1.83
C LEU A 71 -16.80 34.11 -1.46
N SER A 72 -18.01 33.63 -1.73
CA SER A 72 -19.24 34.40 -1.51
C SER A 72 -19.42 34.70 -0.02
N CYS A 73 -19.71 35.95 0.31
CA CYS A 73 -20.23 36.33 1.62
C CYS A 73 -21.11 37.57 1.46
N ARG A 74 -22.36 37.46 1.88
CA ARG A 74 -23.32 38.56 1.83
C ARG A 74 -23.96 38.72 3.19
N TYR A 75 -24.12 39.96 3.62
CA TYR A 75 -24.81 40.29 4.86
C TYR A 75 -25.97 41.27 4.63
N TRP A 76 -26.99 41.17 5.46
CA TRP A 76 -28.15 42.06 5.46
C TRP A 76 -28.73 42.17 6.87
N TYR A 77 -29.66 43.11 7.05
CA TYR A 77 -30.32 43.37 8.31
C TYR A 77 -31.82 43.14 8.17
N GLU A 78 -32.44 42.57 9.21
CA GLU A 78 -33.89 42.41 9.29
C GLU A 78 -34.42 43.13 10.54
N PRO A 79 -35.27 44.17 10.41
CA PRO A 79 -35.71 44.82 9.17
C PRO A 79 -34.61 45.66 8.50
N GLU A 80 -34.78 45.95 7.20
CA GLU A 80 -33.82 46.76 6.43
C GLU A 80 -33.57 48.13 7.08
N LEU A 81 -32.30 48.51 7.14
CA LEU A 81 -31.88 49.75 7.78
C LEU A 81 -32.14 50.97 6.89
N SER A 82 -32.61 52.05 7.49
CA SER A 82 -32.78 53.36 6.84
C SER A 82 -31.45 54.06 6.53
N SER A 83 -30.35 53.67 7.20
CA SER A 83 -29.01 54.18 6.94
C SER A 83 -27.96 53.07 7.11
N PRO A 84 -26.92 53.02 6.26
CA PRO A 84 -25.91 51.97 6.31
C PRO A 84 -25.06 52.10 7.58
N ARG A 85 -24.95 51.00 8.33
CA ARG A 85 -24.07 50.90 9.50
C ARG A 85 -22.64 50.55 9.08
N ARG A 86 -21.66 51.00 9.87
CA ARG A 86 -20.25 50.64 9.64
C ARG A 86 -19.97 49.29 10.28
N VAL A 87 -19.86 48.27 9.43
CA VAL A 87 -19.49 46.91 9.86
C VAL A 87 -17.98 46.68 9.71
N ARG A 88 -17.47 45.76 10.53
CA ARG A 88 -16.15 45.16 10.37
C ARG A 88 -16.31 43.78 9.74
N VAL A 89 -15.66 43.56 8.61
CA VAL A 89 -15.61 42.25 7.94
C VAL A 89 -14.27 41.60 8.24
N LYS A 90 -14.29 40.36 8.69
CA LYS A 90 -13.10 39.55 8.94
C LYS A 90 -13.20 38.24 8.15
N TRP A 91 -12.18 37.97 7.36
CA TRP A 91 -11.97 36.68 6.73
C TRP A 91 -10.83 35.96 7.42
N SER A 92 -11.06 34.69 7.75
CA SER A 92 -10.06 33.82 8.37
C SER A 92 -10.01 32.44 7.72
N TRP A 93 -8.83 31.83 7.75
CA TRP A 93 -8.60 30.47 7.31
C TRP A 93 -8.66 29.53 8.51
N LEU A 94 -9.46 28.47 8.37
CA LEU A 94 -9.74 27.48 9.40
C LEU A 94 -8.98 26.19 9.10
N PRO A 95 -8.10 25.75 10.02
CA PRO A 95 -7.46 24.45 9.90
C PRO A 95 -8.47 23.33 10.13
N VAL A 96 -8.35 22.26 9.33
CA VAL A 96 -9.23 21.08 9.40
C VAL A 96 -9.05 20.30 10.70
N VAL A 97 -7.87 20.35 11.33
CA VAL A 97 -7.55 19.63 12.58
C VAL A 97 -6.68 20.49 13.51
N GLY A 98 -7.18 20.79 14.71
CA GLY A 98 -6.39 21.18 15.89
C GLY A 98 -5.47 22.41 15.79
N GLY A 99 -5.64 23.27 14.78
CA GLY A 99 -4.80 24.46 14.56
C GLY A 99 -5.46 25.77 15.01
N HIS A 100 -4.68 26.85 15.00
CA HIS A 100 -5.18 28.20 15.25
C HIS A 100 -5.77 28.79 13.96
N GLU A 101 -6.92 29.45 14.11
CA GLU A 101 -7.49 30.31 13.07
C GLU A 101 -6.47 31.36 12.65
N THR A 102 -6.25 31.48 11.33
CA THR A 102 -5.32 32.45 10.77
C THR A 102 -6.10 33.56 10.08
N ASP A 103 -5.82 34.81 10.43
CA ASP A 103 -6.45 35.95 9.77
C ASP A 103 -5.98 36.04 8.31
N VAL A 104 -6.91 36.22 7.38
CA VAL A 104 -6.65 36.37 5.94
C VAL A 104 -6.76 37.84 5.56
N LEU A 105 -7.88 38.46 5.91
CA LEU A 105 -8.19 39.86 5.62
C LEU A 105 -9.14 40.44 6.68
N VAL A 106 -8.93 41.70 7.08
CA VAL A 106 -9.86 42.48 7.90
C VAL A 106 -10.14 43.80 7.20
N ALA A 107 -11.41 44.17 7.13
CA ALA A 107 -11.87 45.45 6.58
C ALA A 107 -12.78 46.20 7.56
N ILE A 108 -12.60 47.51 7.65
CA ILE A 108 -13.47 48.43 8.41
C ILE A 108 -13.70 49.67 7.55
N GLY A 109 -14.86 49.75 6.90
CA GLY A 109 -15.11 50.74 5.85
C GLY A 109 -14.02 50.67 4.77
N PRO A 110 -13.38 51.80 4.38
CA PRO A 110 -12.37 51.81 3.31
C PRO A 110 -11.00 51.25 3.73
N ARG A 111 -10.81 50.90 5.01
CA ARG A 111 -9.52 50.42 5.53
C ARG A 111 -9.48 48.90 5.45
N ILE A 112 -8.59 48.38 4.62
CA ILE A 112 -8.39 46.93 4.42
C ILE A 112 -6.97 46.57 4.86
N HIS A 113 -6.85 45.48 5.62
CA HIS A 113 -5.57 44.90 6.00
C HIS A 113 -5.56 43.40 5.69
N SER A 114 -4.55 42.95 4.94
CA SER A 114 -4.31 41.54 4.63
C SER A 114 -3.09 41.02 5.40
N PHE A 115 -3.08 39.72 5.68
CA PHE A 115 -2.11 39.09 6.58
C PHE A 115 -1.32 37.98 5.88
N GLY A 116 -0.13 37.68 6.38
CA GLY A 116 0.71 36.57 5.91
C GLY A 116 0.92 36.55 4.39
N ASP A 117 0.85 35.34 3.83
CA ASP A 117 1.04 35.06 2.40
C ASP A 117 -0.13 35.52 1.52
N PHE A 118 -1.23 36.00 2.12
CA PHE A 118 -2.38 36.56 1.40
C PHE A 118 -2.15 38.03 1.01
N ARG A 119 -1.12 38.68 1.54
CA ARG A 119 -0.82 40.09 1.26
C ARG A 119 -0.65 40.34 -0.24
N GLY A 120 -1.44 41.29 -0.75
CA GLY A 120 -1.44 41.66 -2.17
C GLY A 120 -2.24 40.72 -3.08
N ARG A 121 -2.73 39.58 -2.59
CA ARG A 121 -3.50 38.59 -3.37
C ARG A 121 -4.99 38.56 -3.03
N VAL A 122 -5.40 39.18 -1.92
CA VAL A 122 -6.80 39.18 -1.47
C VAL A 122 -7.39 40.58 -1.40
N ARG A 123 -8.67 40.70 -1.77
CA ARG A 123 -9.47 41.93 -1.68
C ARG A 123 -10.95 41.61 -1.46
N LEU A 124 -11.71 42.58 -0.96
CA LEU A 124 -13.16 42.47 -0.92
C LEU A 124 -13.78 42.86 -2.27
N ARG A 125 -14.90 42.22 -2.62
CA ARG A 125 -15.78 42.62 -3.71
C ARG A 125 -16.93 43.43 -3.14
N GLU A 126 -17.08 44.67 -3.63
CA GLU A 126 -18.09 45.62 -3.16
C GLU A 126 -19.08 45.96 -4.28
N ASP A 127 -19.59 44.95 -4.98
CA ASP A 127 -20.47 45.15 -6.15
C ASP A 127 -21.87 45.64 -5.75
N SER A 128 -22.30 45.37 -4.51
CA SER A 128 -23.60 45.78 -3.97
C SER A 128 -23.52 46.03 -2.46
N PRO A 129 -24.39 46.87 -1.88
CA PRO A 129 -24.49 47.00 -0.43
C PRO A 129 -24.67 45.62 0.23
N GLY A 130 -23.87 45.33 1.25
CA GLY A 130 -23.87 44.02 1.91
C GLY A 130 -23.00 42.95 1.26
N ASP A 131 -22.32 43.21 0.13
CA ASP A 131 -21.34 42.27 -0.43
C ASP A 131 -20.02 42.36 0.33
N ALA A 132 -19.62 41.24 0.94
CA ALA A 132 -18.40 41.06 1.70
C ALA A 132 -17.56 39.91 1.14
N SER A 133 -17.80 39.54 -0.14
CA SER A 133 -17.14 38.40 -0.78
C SER A 133 -15.63 38.62 -0.91
N LEU A 134 -14.85 37.58 -0.63
CA LEU A 134 -13.39 37.61 -0.75
C LEU A 134 -12.97 37.21 -2.17
N VAL A 135 -12.26 38.08 -2.87
CA VAL A 135 -11.61 37.76 -4.14
C VAL A 135 -10.15 37.47 -3.87
N MET A 136 -9.71 36.27 -4.24
CA MET A 136 -8.34 35.81 -4.12
C MET A 136 -7.74 35.58 -5.51
N THR A 137 -6.58 36.15 -5.78
CA THR A 137 -5.87 36.06 -7.05
C THR A 137 -4.63 35.18 -6.95
N GLU A 138 -4.23 34.58 -8.06
CA GLU A 138 -3.03 33.72 -8.14
C GLU A 138 -3.05 32.61 -7.08
N LEU A 139 -4.08 31.75 -7.14
CA LEU A 139 -4.27 30.68 -6.17
C LEU A 139 -3.06 29.73 -6.09
N GLN A 140 -2.62 29.48 -4.86
CA GLN A 140 -1.52 28.60 -4.49
C GLN A 140 -2.06 27.29 -3.88
N LEU A 141 -1.26 26.22 -3.88
CA LEU A 141 -1.70 24.90 -3.37
C LEU A 141 -2.14 24.94 -1.89
N ASN A 142 -1.46 25.74 -1.08
CA ASN A 142 -1.74 25.98 0.34
C ASN A 142 -2.98 26.85 0.59
N ASP A 143 -3.56 27.49 -0.43
CA ASP A 143 -4.79 28.27 -0.29
C ASP A 143 -6.03 27.35 -0.19
N THR A 144 -5.89 26.05 -0.44
CA THR A 144 -6.98 25.07 -0.24
C THR A 144 -7.39 25.02 1.23
N GLY A 145 -8.69 25.04 1.51
CA GLY A 145 -9.20 24.89 2.87
C GLY A 145 -10.50 25.63 3.12
N ARG A 146 -10.88 25.70 4.40
CA ARG A 146 -12.13 26.32 4.84
C ARG A 146 -11.89 27.73 5.30
N TYR A 147 -12.68 28.66 4.79
CA TYR A 147 -12.61 30.08 5.10
C TYR A 147 -13.87 30.51 5.84
N ARG A 148 -13.74 31.35 6.85
CA ARG A 148 -14.86 31.96 7.58
C ARG A 148 -14.92 33.44 7.30
N CYS A 149 -16.10 33.90 6.88
CA CYS A 149 -16.48 35.29 6.82
C CYS A 149 -17.25 35.64 8.09
N GLU A 150 -16.72 36.56 8.89
CA GLU A 150 -17.34 37.06 10.12
C GLU A 150 -17.61 38.56 9.94
N VAL A 151 -18.88 38.95 10.10
CA VAL A 151 -19.32 40.35 10.00
C VAL A 151 -19.73 40.81 11.39
N ILE A 152 -19.12 41.90 11.84
CA ILE A 152 -19.24 42.41 13.21
C ILE A 152 -19.80 43.84 13.15
N ASP A 153 -20.93 44.07 13.82
CA ASP A 153 -21.58 45.37 14.00
C ASP A 153 -21.72 45.67 15.50
N GLY A 154 -20.79 46.43 16.05
CA GLY A 154 -20.77 46.78 17.48
C GLY A 154 -20.54 45.56 18.38
N LEU A 155 -21.63 45.01 18.93
CA LEU A 155 -21.62 43.82 19.80
C LEU A 155 -22.26 42.59 19.13
N GLU A 156 -22.80 42.73 17.93
CA GLU A 156 -23.41 41.63 17.16
C GLU A 156 -22.41 41.10 16.13
N ASP A 157 -22.21 39.78 16.11
CA ASP A 157 -21.37 39.06 15.16
C ASP A 157 -22.11 37.86 14.57
N GLU A 158 -22.05 37.72 13.24
CA GLU A 158 -22.59 36.57 12.50
C GLU A 158 -21.56 36.10 11.48
N SER A 159 -21.60 34.82 11.12
CA SER A 159 -20.58 34.25 10.24
C SER A 159 -21.10 33.18 9.28
N ALA A 160 -20.43 33.08 8.12
CA ALA A 160 -20.63 32.03 7.13
C ALA A 160 -19.28 31.40 6.76
N THR A 161 -19.28 30.13 6.40
CA THR A 161 -18.08 29.40 5.97
C THR A 161 -18.14 29.00 4.51
N VAL A 162 -17.01 29.12 3.81
CA VAL A 162 -16.84 28.71 2.41
C VAL A 162 -15.61 27.80 2.29
N GLU A 163 -15.77 26.67 1.63
CA GLU A 163 -14.69 25.72 1.33
C GLU A 163 -14.12 25.99 -0.06
N LEU A 164 -12.81 26.23 -0.14
CA LEU A 164 -12.09 26.40 -1.40
C LEU A 164 -11.30 25.13 -1.69
N GLU A 165 -11.61 24.49 -2.82
CA GLU A 165 -10.92 23.29 -3.29
C GLU A 165 -10.29 23.52 -4.66
N LEU A 166 -9.01 23.16 -4.79
CA LEU A 166 -8.31 23.21 -6.07
C LEU A 166 -8.51 21.90 -6.83
N ARG A 167 -9.03 21.99 -8.05
CA ARG A 167 -9.11 20.85 -8.97
C ARG A 167 -7.70 20.52 -9.48
N GLY A 168 -7.34 19.25 -9.36
CA GLY A 168 -6.05 18.74 -9.78
C GLY A 168 -6.12 17.28 -10.21
N VAL A 169 -4.95 16.66 -10.41
CA VAL A 169 -4.82 15.23 -10.69
C VAL A 169 -4.07 14.56 -9.55
N VAL A 170 -4.49 13.36 -9.17
CA VAL A 170 -3.74 12.53 -8.24
C VAL A 170 -2.83 11.61 -9.03
N PHE A 171 -1.54 11.63 -8.72
CA PHE A 171 -0.57 10.72 -9.29
C PHE A 171 0.30 10.11 -8.18
N PRO A 172 0.66 8.83 -8.27
CA PRO A 172 1.57 8.23 -7.34
C PRO A 172 3.01 8.66 -7.65
N TYR A 173 3.77 8.97 -6.61
CA TYR A 173 5.20 9.23 -6.73
C TYR A 173 6.01 8.11 -6.07
N GLN A 174 6.98 7.55 -6.79
CA GLN A 174 7.93 6.59 -6.27
C GLN A 174 9.36 7.11 -6.45
N PRO A 175 10.17 7.19 -5.39
CA PRO A 175 11.54 7.69 -5.51
C PRO A 175 12.42 6.70 -6.30
N PRO A 176 13.51 7.17 -6.95
CA PRO A 176 14.42 6.34 -7.73
C PRO A 176 15.04 5.17 -6.95
N HIS A 177 15.15 5.32 -5.62
CA HIS A 177 15.78 4.34 -4.74
C HIS A 177 14.87 3.14 -4.39
N GLY A 178 13.61 3.12 -4.82
CA GLY A 178 12.70 1.97 -4.70
C GLY A 178 11.41 2.28 -3.95
N ARG A 179 10.61 1.24 -3.68
CA ARG A 179 9.33 1.33 -2.96
C ARG A 179 9.53 1.53 -1.46
N TYR A 180 8.57 2.19 -0.80
CA TYR A 180 8.46 2.31 0.66
C TYR A 180 9.70 2.92 1.35
N ASN A 181 10.32 3.89 0.70
CA ASN A 181 11.57 4.52 1.17
C ASN A 181 11.38 5.97 1.64
N LEU A 182 10.14 6.44 1.77
CA LEU A 182 9.83 7.79 2.22
C LEU A 182 9.18 7.71 3.61
N THR A 183 9.69 8.49 4.56
CA THR A 183 8.90 8.82 5.75
C THR A 183 7.75 9.76 5.38
N TYR A 184 6.79 9.98 6.28
CA TYR A 184 5.71 10.96 6.05
C TYR A 184 6.25 12.35 5.68
N HIS A 185 7.29 12.81 6.41
CA HIS A 185 7.92 14.10 6.15
C HIS A 185 8.67 14.15 4.82
N ASP A 186 9.38 13.07 4.46
CA ASP A 186 10.05 12.99 3.15
C ASP A 186 9.03 12.99 2.01
N ALA A 187 7.89 12.31 2.19
CA ALA A 187 6.83 12.28 1.20
C ALA A 187 6.21 13.67 0.98
N GLN A 188 5.97 14.42 2.05
CA GLN A 188 5.49 15.80 1.98
C GLN A 188 6.47 16.70 1.22
N GLN A 189 7.77 16.63 1.56
CA GLN A 189 8.81 17.41 0.89
C GLN A 189 8.90 17.07 -0.60
N VAL A 190 8.96 15.78 -0.93
CA VAL A 190 9.16 15.33 -2.30
C VAL A 190 7.95 15.64 -3.18
N CYS A 191 6.72 15.54 -2.67
CA CYS A 191 5.55 16.06 -3.36
C CYS A 191 5.70 17.56 -3.66
N GLY A 192 6.15 18.36 -2.67
CA GLY A 192 6.42 19.79 -2.86
C GLY A 192 7.46 20.07 -3.95
N GLU A 193 8.54 19.28 -4.02
CA GLU A 193 9.57 19.36 -5.07
C GLU A 193 9.02 19.04 -6.47
N GLN A 194 7.94 18.24 -6.56
CA GLN A 194 7.21 17.96 -7.80
C GLN A 194 6.08 18.95 -8.07
N ASP A 195 6.09 20.10 -7.39
CA ASP A 195 5.06 21.14 -7.51
C ASP A 195 3.65 20.63 -7.13
N SER A 196 3.59 19.74 -6.13
CA SER A 196 2.38 19.04 -5.68
C SER A 196 2.30 18.98 -4.15
N THR A 197 1.18 18.47 -3.62
CA THR A 197 1.01 18.19 -2.18
C THR A 197 0.57 16.73 -2.00
N LEU A 198 0.66 16.22 -0.77
CA LEU A 198 0.06 14.94 -0.42
C LEU A 198 -1.45 14.99 -0.69
N ALA A 199 -1.97 13.96 -1.36
CA ALA A 199 -3.40 13.86 -1.65
C ALA A 199 -4.19 13.59 -0.35
N THR A 200 -5.43 14.08 -0.30
CA THR A 200 -6.39 13.65 0.73
C THR A 200 -6.97 12.28 0.38
N PHE A 201 -7.68 11.66 1.34
CA PHE A 201 -8.40 10.41 1.08
C PHE A 201 -9.46 10.60 -0.01
N GLU A 202 -10.22 11.69 0.04
CA GLU A 202 -11.27 12.01 -0.92
C GLU A 202 -10.71 12.15 -2.34
N GLN A 203 -9.57 12.85 -2.48
CA GLN A 203 -8.88 12.98 -3.76
C GLN A 203 -8.36 11.63 -4.30
N LEU A 204 -7.78 10.80 -3.43
CA LEU A 204 -7.33 9.46 -3.81
C LEU A 204 -8.50 8.56 -4.24
N PHE A 205 -9.61 8.62 -3.50
CA PHE A 205 -10.81 7.82 -3.75
C PHE A 205 -11.44 8.21 -5.09
N GLN A 206 -11.58 9.50 -5.37
CA GLN A 206 -12.08 9.98 -6.66
C GLN A 206 -11.16 9.52 -7.81
N ALA A 207 -9.84 9.66 -7.66
CA ALA A 207 -8.91 9.21 -8.68
C ALA A 207 -8.99 7.69 -8.93
N TRP A 208 -9.23 6.90 -7.88
CA TRP A 208 -9.49 5.47 -8.00
C TRP A 208 -10.80 5.15 -8.74
N GLU A 209 -11.90 5.87 -8.46
CA GLU A 209 -13.15 5.75 -9.22
C GLU A 209 -12.96 6.09 -10.71
N GLU A 210 -12.07 7.05 -10.99
CA GLU A 210 -11.66 7.44 -12.34
C GLU A 210 -10.64 6.47 -12.99
N GLY A 211 -10.23 5.41 -12.28
CA GLY A 211 -9.44 4.31 -12.81
C GLY A 211 -7.96 4.30 -12.42
N LEU A 212 -7.53 5.13 -11.45
CA LEU A 212 -6.18 5.09 -10.90
C LEU A 212 -5.90 3.70 -10.28
N ASP A 213 -4.94 2.98 -10.87
CA ASP A 213 -4.48 1.68 -10.38
C ASP A 213 -2.99 1.73 -10.02
N TRP A 214 -2.71 1.63 -8.73
CA TRP A 214 -1.37 1.68 -8.16
C TRP A 214 -1.26 0.77 -6.93
N CYS A 215 -0.38 -0.23 -7.02
CA CYS A 215 -0.24 -1.24 -5.96
C CYS A 215 0.58 -0.78 -4.75
N ASN A 216 1.38 0.28 -4.89
CA ASN A 216 2.28 0.64 -3.81
C ASN A 216 1.56 1.55 -2.83
N ALA A 217 1.56 1.16 -1.56
CA ALA A 217 1.08 1.98 -0.46
C ALA A 217 1.85 3.31 -0.38
N GLY A 218 1.13 4.43 -0.31
CA GLY A 218 1.65 5.79 -0.26
C GLY A 218 1.04 6.60 0.87
N TRP A 219 1.77 7.61 1.35
CA TRP A 219 1.32 8.53 2.39
C TRP A 219 0.23 9.48 1.85
N LEU A 220 -0.79 9.73 2.66
CA LEU A 220 -1.82 10.74 2.44
C LEU A 220 -1.65 11.93 3.39
N ALA A 221 -2.34 13.04 3.10
CA ALA A 221 -2.23 14.30 3.83
C ALA A 221 -2.62 14.19 5.32
N ASP A 222 -3.41 13.20 5.70
CA ASP A 222 -3.82 12.92 7.09
C ASP A 222 -2.82 12.02 7.84
N GLY A 223 -1.71 11.64 7.21
CA GLY A 223 -0.71 10.73 7.76
C GLY A 223 -1.08 9.25 7.65
N THR A 224 -2.20 8.91 7.01
CA THR A 224 -2.54 7.52 6.71
C THR A 224 -1.76 7.02 5.49
N VAL A 225 -1.75 5.70 5.32
CA VAL A 225 -1.11 5.04 4.17
C VAL A 225 -2.16 4.21 3.44
N GLN A 226 -2.31 4.45 2.14
CA GLN A 226 -3.32 3.81 1.30
C GLN A 226 -2.75 3.39 -0.06
N TYR A 227 -3.41 2.47 -0.76
CA TYR A 227 -3.08 2.07 -2.13
C TYR A 227 -4.35 1.88 -2.96
N PRO A 228 -4.51 2.58 -4.10
CA PRO A 228 -5.69 2.44 -4.96
C PRO A 228 -5.47 1.33 -5.98
N ILE A 229 -6.05 0.14 -5.80
CA ILE A 229 -6.04 -0.92 -6.84
C ILE A 229 -7.43 -1.10 -7.44
N THR A 230 -7.51 -1.09 -8.76
CA THR A 230 -8.73 -1.45 -9.52
C THR A 230 -8.62 -2.88 -10.05
N LYS A 231 -7.40 -3.41 -10.17
CA LYS A 231 -7.11 -4.79 -10.57
C LYS A 231 -6.23 -5.51 -9.54
N PRO A 232 -6.65 -6.67 -9.03
CA PRO A 232 -5.82 -7.52 -8.19
C PRO A 232 -4.64 -8.08 -9.00
N ARG A 233 -3.43 -7.82 -8.51
CA ARG A 233 -2.19 -8.38 -9.05
C ARG A 233 -1.94 -9.72 -8.36
N SER A 234 -2.24 -10.81 -9.06
CA SER A 234 -2.21 -12.14 -8.45
C SER A 234 -0.98 -12.95 -8.89
N PRO A 235 -0.22 -13.55 -7.94
CA PRO A 235 0.88 -14.47 -8.22
C PRO A 235 0.44 -15.81 -8.81
N TRP A 236 -0.87 -16.04 -8.94
CA TRP A 236 -1.46 -17.11 -9.74
C TRP A 236 -2.21 -16.55 -10.94
N LYS A 237 -2.25 -17.33 -12.03
CA LYS A 237 -2.90 -16.95 -13.28
C LYS A 237 -3.67 -18.13 -13.85
N VAL A 238 -4.93 -17.91 -14.19
CA VAL A 238 -5.65 -18.76 -15.14
C VAL A 238 -5.47 -18.18 -16.54
N TYR A 239 -5.08 -19.01 -17.48
CA TYR A 239 -4.93 -18.63 -18.88
C TYR A 239 -5.42 -19.76 -19.77
N TYR A 240 -5.76 -19.43 -21.00
CA TYR A 240 -6.12 -20.42 -22.00
C TYR A 240 -4.87 -20.83 -22.77
N LEU A 241 -4.54 -22.12 -22.76
CA LEU A 241 -3.36 -22.65 -23.42
C LEU A 241 -3.54 -22.59 -24.93
N GLN A 242 -2.57 -22.02 -25.64
CA GLN A 242 -2.55 -22.01 -27.09
C GLN A 242 -1.88 -23.31 -27.55
N HIS A 243 -2.68 -24.22 -28.12
CA HIS A 243 -2.22 -25.52 -28.62
C HIS A 243 -2.62 -25.68 -30.10
N PRO A 244 -1.78 -26.27 -30.97
CA PRO A 244 -2.01 -26.36 -32.42
C PRO A 244 -3.30 -27.11 -32.79
N HIS A 245 -3.73 -28.04 -31.95
CA HIS A 245 -4.96 -28.80 -32.11
C HIS A 245 -5.77 -28.80 -30.81
N LYS A 246 -7.09 -28.98 -30.93
CA LYS A 246 -7.96 -29.20 -29.78
C LYS A 246 -7.65 -30.55 -29.13
N LEU A 247 -7.82 -30.63 -27.81
CA LEU A 247 -7.36 -31.72 -26.96
C LEU A 247 -8.54 -32.41 -26.28
N ASN A 248 -8.45 -33.72 -26.10
CA ASN A 248 -9.35 -34.45 -25.21
C ASN A 248 -9.01 -34.12 -23.73
N LEU A 249 -9.82 -34.53 -22.75
CA LEU A 249 -9.61 -34.12 -21.35
C LEU A 249 -8.24 -34.57 -20.80
N THR A 250 -7.81 -35.79 -21.12
CA THR A 250 -6.52 -36.34 -20.67
C THR A 250 -5.35 -35.66 -21.36
N GLU A 251 -5.45 -35.46 -22.69
CA GLU A 251 -4.47 -34.69 -23.47
C GLU A 251 -4.37 -33.25 -22.95
N ALA A 252 -5.49 -32.63 -22.56
CA ALA A 252 -5.55 -31.28 -22.00
C ALA A 252 -4.88 -31.18 -20.62
N GLN A 253 -5.11 -32.17 -19.75
CA GLN A 253 -4.42 -32.27 -18.47
C GLN A 253 -2.91 -32.39 -18.65
N GLN A 254 -2.49 -33.26 -19.58
CA GLN A 254 -1.08 -33.45 -19.91
C GLN A 254 -0.48 -32.19 -20.52
N ALA A 255 -1.17 -31.52 -21.45
CA ALA A 255 -0.67 -30.29 -22.06
C ALA A 255 -0.49 -29.15 -21.06
N CYS A 256 -1.39 -29.00 -20.06
CA CYS A 256 -1.15 -28.05 -18.97
C CYS A 256 0.07 -28.45 -18.12
N PHE A 257 0.24 -29.75 -17.84
CA PHE A 257 1.38 -30.26 -17.10
C PHE A 257 2.69 -30.03 -17.84
N ASP A 258 2.73 -30.30 -19.14
CA ASP A 258 3.88 -30.07 -20.02
C ASP A 258 4.19 -28.57 -20.14
N ASP A 259 3.20 -27.69 -19.98
CA ASP A 259 3.40 -26.24 -19.91
C ASP A 259 3.91 -25.76 -18.53
N GLY A 260 4.00 -26.65 -17.53
CA GLY A 260 4.36 -26.28 -16.15
C GLY A 260 3.21 -25.67 -15.36
N ALA A 261 1.99 -26.12 -15.61
CA ALA A 261 0.76 -25.67 -14.97
C ALA A 261 -0.15 -26.85 -14.60
N GLN A 262 -1.26 -26.57 -13.95
CA GLN A 262 -2.32 -27.55 -13.72
C GLN A 262 -3.54 -27.18 -14.55
N ILE A 263 -4.38 -28.16 -14.90
CA ILE A 263 -5.69 -27.82 -15.46
C ILE A 263 -6.48 -26.99 -14.44
N ALA A 264 -7.06 -25.88 -14.88
CA ALA A 264 -7.76 -24.97 -13.98
C ALA A 264 -9.02 -25.61 -13.40
N LYS A 265 -9.26 -25.39 -12.12
CA LYS A 265 -10.53 -25.73 -11.45
C LYS A 265 -11.58 -24.66 -11.76
N VAL A 266 -12.85 -25.03 -11.64
CA VAL A 266 -13.98 -24.12 -11.84
C VAL A 266 -13.85 -22.85 -11.00
N GLY A 267 -13.61 -22.97 -9.69
CA GLY A 267 -13.46 -21.80 -8.81
C GLY A 267 -12.32 -20.87 -9.23
N GLN A 268 -11.22 -21.43 -9.75
CA GLN A 268 -10.08 -20.64 -10.24
C GLN A 268 -10.47 -19.85 -11.50
N LEU A 269 -11.23 -20.44 -12.43
CA LEU A 269 -11.73 -19.72 -13.61
C LEU A 269 -12.67 -18.57 -13.22
N TYR A 270 -13.58 -18.79 -12.25
CA TYR A 270 -14.46 -17.73 -11.75
C TYR A 270 -13.68 -16.60 -11.06
N ALA A 271 -12.65 -16.95 -10.27
CA ALA A 271 -11.78 -15.96 -9.67
C ALA A 271 -11.02 -15.14 -10.75
N ALA A 272 -10.46 -15.82 -11.76
CA ALA A 272 -9.76 -15.14 -12.85
C ALA A 272 -10.69 -14.23 -13.67
N TRP A 273 -11.93 -14.66 -13.94
CA TRP A 273 -12.92 -13.80 -14.58
C TRP A 273 -13.30 -12.58 -13.73
N ARG A 274 -13.69 -12.82 -12.47
CA ARG A 274 -14.25 -11.77 -11.59
C ARG A 274 -13.21 -10.76 -11.16
N PHE A 275 -12.01 -11.24 -10.84
CA PHE A 275 -10.94 -10.47 -10.22
C PHE A 275 -9.86 -10.09 -11.22
N MET A 276 -9.46 -10.97 -12.14
CA MET A 276 -8.38 -10.66 -13.09
C MET A 276 -8.89 -10.13 -14.45
N GLY A 277 -10.20 -10.04 -14.65
CA GLY A 277 -10.80 -9.58 -15.90
C GLY A 277 -10.53 -10.51 -17.09
N LEU A 278 -10.38 -11.82 -16.83
CA LEU A 278 -10.15 -12.80 -17.90
C LEU A 278 -11.36 -12.85 -18.83
N ASP A 279 -11.13 -12.46 -20.10
CA ASP A 279 -12.15 -12.37 -21.14
C ASP A 279 -11.78 -13.23 -22.35
N ARG A 280 -12.56 -14.28 -22.62
CA ARG A 280 -12.34 -15.19 -23.75
C ARG A 280 -13.62 -15.88 -24.21
N CYS A 281 -13.84 -15.88 -25.52
CA CYS A 281 -15.01 -16.46 -26.19
C CYS A 281 -14.85 -17.95 -26.55
N ASP A 282 -13.75 -18.60 -26.15
CA ASP A 282 -13.46 -19.99 -26.46
C ASP A 282 -13.72 -20.90 -25.26
N ALA A 283 -14.53 -21.94 -25.47
CA ALA A 283 -14.66 -23.03 -24.50
C ALA A 283 -13.35 -23.77 -24.31
N GLY A 284 -13.07 -24.10 -23.05
CA GLY A 284 -11.95 -24.94 -22.68
C GLY A 284 -12.29 -25.87 -21.52
N TRP A 285 -11.58 -26.99 -21.47
CA TRP A 285 -11.63 -27.96 -20.39
C TRP A 285 -11.22 -27.34 -19.06
N LEU A 286 -11.90 -27.79 -18.02
CA LEU A 286 -11.58 -27.59 -16.61
C LEU A 286 -11.39 -28.93 -15.90
N ALA A 287 -10.81 -28.89 -14.71
CA ALA A 287 -10.45 -30.08 -13.92
C ALA A 287 -11.63 -31.03 -13.62
N ASP A 288 -12.86 -30.52 -13.57
CA ASP A 288 -14.08 -31.30 -13.32
C ASP A 288 -14.65 -31.96 -14.59
N GLY A 289 -14.02 -31.77 -15.75
CA GLY A 289 -14.52 -32.22 -17.05
C GLY A 289 -15.65 -31.34 -17.60
N SER A 290 -15.86 -30.14 -17.06
CA SER A 290 -16.76 -29.16 -17.66
C SER A 290 -16.05 -28.32 -18.72
N LEU A 291 -16.82 -27.85 -19.70
CA LEU A 291 -16.37 -26.89 -20.71
C LEU A 291 -16.95 -25.52 -20.38
N ARG A 292 -16.08 -24.55 -20.12
CA ARG A 292 -16.49 -23.19 -19.75
C ARG A 292 -15.66 -22.14 -20.45
N TYR A 293 -16.16 -20.91 -20.47
CA TYR A 293 -15.43 -19.74 -20.97
C TYR A 293 -15.90 -18.45 -20.28
N PRO A 294 -15.00 -17.55 -19.88
CA PRO A 294 -15.34 -16.33 -19.16
C PRO A 294 -15.53 -15.13 -20.10
N ILE A 295 -16.59 -14.35 -19.92
CA ILE A 295 -16.86 -13.13 -20.68
C ILE A 295 -16.91 -11.94 -19.73
N THR A 296 -15.93 -11.04 -19.83
CA THR A 296 -15.94 -9.74 -19.14
C THR A 296 -16.55 -8.68 -20.04
N ASN A 297 -16.26 -8.73 -21.35
CA ASN A 297 -16.80 -7.80 -22.36
C ASN A 297 -17.79 -8.55 -23.28
N PRO A 298 -19.11 -8.35 -23.10
CA PRO A 298 -20.13 -9.08 -23.86
C PRO A 298 -20.06 -8.81 -25.37
N ARG A 299 -20.16 -9.86 -26.17
CA ARG A 299 -20.10 -9.82 -27.63
C ARG A 299 -21.19 -10.71 -28.22
N ARG A 300 -21.82 -10.25 -29.32
CA ARG A 300 -22.99 -10.94 -29.94
C ARG A 300 -22.71 -12.39 -30.36
N ASN A 301 -21.47 -12.72 -30.71
CA ASN A 301 -21.04 -14.06 -31.12
C ASN A 301 -20.58 -14.97 -29.95
N CYS A 302 -20.64 -14.47 -28.71
CA CYS A 302 -20.13 -15.14 -27.51
C CYS A 302 -21.23 -15.47 -26.49
N GLY A 303 -22.49 -15.50 -26.94
CA GLY A 303 -23.66 -15.74 -26.09
C GLY A 303 -24.44 -14.45 -25.77
N PRO A 304 -25.20 -14.44 -24.66
CA PRO A 304 -26.00 -13.29 -24.25
C PRO A 304 -25.16 -12.04 -23.99
N MET A 305 -25.77 -10.85 -24.16
CA MET A 305 -25.13 -9.53 -23.93
C MET A 305 -24.97 -9.20 -22.44
N GLU A 306 -24.42 -10.14 -21.66
CA GLU A 306 -24.16 -10.00 -20.23
C GLU A 306 -22.79 -10.61 -19.89
N PRO A 307 -22.04 -10.05 -18.92
CA PRO A 307 -20.82 -10.66 -18.40
C PRO A 307 -21.10 -11.95 -17.64
N GLY A 308 -20.15 -12.88 -17.62
CA GLY A 308 -20.26 -14.11 -16.84
C GLY A 308 -19.35 -15.22 -17.32
N VAL A 309 -19.16 -16.24 -16.47
CA VAL A 309 -18.58 -17.52 -16.90
C VAL A 309 -19.68 -18.38 -17.48
N ARG A 310 -19.59 -18.64 -18.78
CA ARG A 310 -20.53 -19.47 -19.54
C ARG A 310 -20.10 -20.94 -19.47
N SER A 311 -21.07 -21.83 -19.43
CA SER A 311 -20.86 -23.27 -19.32
C SER A 311 -21.59 -24.00 -20.43
N PHE A 312 -20.89 -24.90 -21.12
CA PHE A 312 -21.48 -25.90 -22.03
C PHE A 312 -21.84 -27.20 -21.31
N GLY A 313 -21.67 -27.26 -19.99
CA GLY A 313 -21.87 -28.47 -19.19
C GLY A 313 -20.68 -29.41 -19.24
N PHE A 314 -20.93 -30.68 -18.94
CA PHE A 314 -19.94 -31.75 -19.03
C PHE A 314 -19.92 -32.30 -20.44
N ALA A 315 -18.72 -32.43 -21.01
CA ALA A 315 -18.54 -33.05 -22.32
C ALA A 315 -17.95 -34.46 -22.16
N PRO A 316 -18.24 -35.39 -23.09
CA PRO A 316 -17.59 -36.70 -23.10
C PRO A 316 -16.05 -36.53 -23.16
N PRO A 317 -15.27 -37.27 -22.36
CA PRO A 317 -13.82 -37.04 -22.24
C PRO A 317 -13.02 -37.15 -23.55
N HIS A 318 -13.56 -37.83 -24.56
CA HIS A 318 -12.95 -38.04 -25.87
C HIS A 318 -13.17 -36.88 -26.86
N HIS A 319 -14.07 -35.93 -26.55
CA HIS A 319 -14.26 -34.74 -27.38
C HIS A 319 -13.06 -33.81 -27.28
N LYS A 320 -12.75 -33.10 -28.38
CA LYS A 320 -11.57 -32.24 -28.44
C LYS A 320 -11.96 -30.77 -28.29
N HIS A 321 -11.44 -30.11 -27.26
CA HIS A 321 -11.66 -28.68 -26.98
C HIS A 321 -10.34 -27.99 -26.59
N GLY A 322 -10.37 -26.67 -26.32
CA GLY A 322 -9.20 -26.02 -25.71
C GLY A 322 -9.10 -26.34 -24.23
N VAL A 323 -8.17 -25.70 -23.52
CA VAL A 323 -7.98 -25.92 -22.08
C VAL A 323 -7.61 -24.62 -21.38
N TYR A 324 -8.16 -24.42 -20.18
CA TYR A 324 -7.68 -23.40 -19.27
C TYR A 324 -6.70 -24.03 -18.29
N CYS A 325 -5.49 -23.48 -18.22
CA CYS A 325 -4.47 -23.87 -17.27
C CYS A 325 -4.39 -22.84 -16.14
N TYR A 326 -4.00 -23.30 -14.96
CA TYR A 326 -3.75 -22.54 -13.76
C TYR A 326 -2.28 -22.68 -13.39
N SER A 327 -1.56 -21.57 -13.46
CA SER A 327 -0.19 -21.46 -12.98
C SER A 327 -0.19 -20.73 -11.65
N ALA A 328 0.43 -21.32 -10.64
CA ALA A 328 0.69 -20.72 -9.35
C ALA A 328 2.12 -21.05 -8.95
N VAL A 329 2.72 -20.26 -8.07
CA VAL A 329 4.05 -20.55 -7.56
C VAL A 329 4.00 -21.00 -6.11
N VAL A 330 5.01 -21.74 -5.69
CA VAL A 330 5.28 -22.00 -4.27
C VAL A 330 6.47 -21.15 -3.85
N VAL A 331 6.31 -20.37 -2.78
CA VAL A 331 7.41 -19.63 -2.16
C VAL A 331 7.99 -20.44 -1.03
N PHE A 332 9.31 -20.49 -0.96
CA PHE A 332 10.01 -21.15 0.13
C PHE A 332 11.26 -20.39 0.56
N PRO A 333 11.61 -20.46 1.86
CA PRO A 333 12.86 -19.91 2.36
C PRO A 333 14.04 -20.81 1.97
N TYR A 334 15.14 -20.18 1.60
CA TYR A 334 16.42 -20.84 1.35
C TYR A 334 17.53 -20.17 2.16
N GLN A 335 18.33 -21.01 2.82
CA GLN A 335 19.47 -20.61 3.64
C GLN A 335 20.74 -21.24 3.06
N SER A 336 21.84 -20.48 3.04
CA SER A 336 23.14 -20.97 2.56
C SER A 336 23.63 -22.18 3.38
N PRO A 337 24.33 -23.14 2.73
CA PRO A 337 25.08 -24.19 3.43
C PRO A 337 26.10 -23.65 4.44
N HIS A 338 26.58 -22.42 4.23
CA HIS A 338 27.55 -21.75 5.09
C HIS A 338 26.91 -21.00 6.28
N GLY A 339 25.60 -21.17 6.50
CA GLY A 339 24.89 -20.61 7.64
C GLY A 339 23.91 -19.49 7.29
N ARG A 340 23.30 -18.92 8.34
CA ARG A 340 22.29 -17.86 8.22
C ARG A 340 22.91 -16.55 7.76
N TYR A 341 22.19 -15.83 6.92
CA TYR A 341 22.53 -14.48 6.46
C TYR A 341 23.88 -14.40 5.77
N ASN A 342 24.14 -15.33 4.86
CA ASN A 342 25.42 -15.40 4.15
C ASN A 342 25.34 -15.10 2.64
N LEU A 343 24.16 -14.78 2.11
CA LEU A 343 23.96 -14.51 0.68
C LEU A 343 23.85 -12.99 0.43
N THR A 344 24.68 -12.47 -0.49
CA THR A 344 24.42 -11.17 -1.11
C THR A 344 23.20 -11.26 -2.04
N TYR A 345 22.71 -10.14 -2.59
CA TYR A 345 21.57 -10.19 -3.53
C TYR A 345 21.88 -11.02 -4.78
N HIS A 346 23.12 -10.92 -5.29
CA HIS A 346 23.54 -11.69 -6.45
C HIS A 346 23.70 -13.18 -6.13
N ASP A 347 24.28 -13.50 -4.96
CA ASP A 347 24.33 -14.89 -4.49
C ASP A 347 22.92 -15.46 -4.33
N ALA A 348 22.00 -14.67 -3.77
CA ALA A 348 20.59 -15.03 -3.56
C ALA A 348 19.87 -15.33 -4.88
N GLN A 349 20.09 -14.52 -5.92
CA GLN A 349 19.54 -14.79 -7.25
C GLN A 349 20.09 -16.10 -7.81
N GLN A 350 21.42 -16.26 -7.80
CA GLN A 350 22.09 -17.43 -8.35
C GLN A 350 21.64 -18.73 -7.64
N VAL A 351 21.58 -18.76 -6.31
CA VAL A 351 21.18 -19.97 -5.60
C VAL A 351 19.72 -20.34 -5.87
N CYS A 352 18.81 -19.39 -6.06
CA CYS A 352 17.44 -19.73 -6.48
C CYS A 352 17.44 -20.40 -7.86
N GLU A 353 18.19 -19.85 -8.83
CA GLU A 353 18.31 -20.42 -10.17
C GLU A 353 18.93 -21.83 -10.14
N GLU A 354 19.99 -22.03 -9.34
CA GLU A 354 20.60 -23.35 -9.11
C GLU A 354 19.60 -24.36 -8.52
N GLN A 355 18.65 -23.90 -7.71
CA GLN A 355 17.59 -24.72 -7.12
C GLN A 355 16.32 -24.84 -7.98
N ASP A 356 16.38 -24.55 -9.29
CA ASP A 356 15.25 -24.64 -10.23
C ASP A 356 14.11 -23.68 -9.84
N SER A 357 14.48 -22.45 -9.51
CA SER A 357 13.60 -21.43 -8.94
C SER A 357 14.05 -20.03 -9.34
N THR A 358 13.23 -19.02 -9.03
CA THR A 358 13.58 -17.61 -9.18
C THR A 358 13.45 -16.88 -7.84
N LEU A 359 13.96 -15.65 -7.73
CA LEU A 359 13.66 -14.81 -6.57
C LEU A 359 12.15 -14.60 -6.43
N ALA A 360 11.62 -14.77 -5.23
CA ALA A 360 10.22 -14.48 -4.96
C ALA A 360 9.95 -12.98 -5.05
N THR A 361 8.79 -12.61 -5.61
CA THR A 361 8.29 -11.24 -5.53
C THR A 361 7.63 -10.99 -4.17
N PHE A 362 7.40 -9.72 -3.83
CA PHE A 362 6.66 -9.37 -2.62
C PHE A 362 5.25 -9.97 -2.63
N GLU A 363 4.59 -9.93 -3.78
CA GLU A 363 3.22 -10.41 -3.96
C GLU A 363 3.15 -11.94 -3.75
N GLN A 364 4.16 -12.67 -4.24
CA GLN A 364 4.30 -14.10 -3.99
C GLN A 364 4.56 -14.40 -2.51
N LEU A 365 5.41 -13.63 -1.83
CA LEU A 365 5.68 -13.80 -0.41
C LEU A 365 4.46 -13.48 0.46
N LEU A 366 3.72 -12.44 0.11
CA LEU A 366 2.50 -12.03 0.81
C LEU A 366 1.44 -13.12 0.72
N GLN A 367 1.19 -13.68 -0.46
CA GLN A 367 0.31 -14.84 -0.61
C GLN A 367 0.79 -16.00 0.26
N ALA A 368 2.09 -16.34 0.19
CA ALA A 368 2.59 -17.47 0.94
C ALA A 368 2.37 -17.30 2.46
N TRP A 369 2.48 -16.06 2.96
CA TRP A 369 2.13 -15.71 4.33
C TRP A 369 0.63 -15.88 4.63
N GLU A 370 -0.26 -15.43 3.73
CA GLU A 370 -1.72 -15.65 3.84
C GLU A 370 -2.07 -17.15 3.85
N GLU A 371 -1.32 -17.96 3.11
CA GLU A 371 -1.40 -19.43 3.10
C GLU A 371 -0.73 -20.10 4.32
N GLY A 372 -0.17 -19.31 5.24
CA GLY A 372 0.34 -19.77 6.53
C GLY A 372 1.87 -19.83 6.67
N LEU A 373 2.64 -19.36 5.69
CA LEU A 373 4.11 -19.31 5.78
C LEU A 373 4.56 -18.44 6.97
N ASN A 374 5.29 -19.08 7.88
CA ASN A 374 5.76 -18.45 9.12
C ASN A 374 7.29 -18.61 9.27
N TRP A 375 8.04 -17.58 8.90
CA TRP A 375 9.50 -17.62 8.85
C TRP A 375 10.15 -16.40 9.50
N CYS A 376 11.08 -16.62 10.42
CA CYS A 376 11.71 -15.54 11.20
C CYS A 376 12.90 -14.90 10.50
N ASN A 377 13.56 -15.63 9.60
CA ASN A 377 14.77 -15.12 8.99
C ASN A 377 14.41 -14.15 7.87
N ALA A 378 15.11 -13.02 7.86
CA ALA A 378 15.01 -12.03 6.80
C ALA A 378 15.66 -12.54 5.51
N GLY A 379 14.97 -12.42 4.38
CA GLY A 379 15.44 -12.91 3.09
C GLY A 379 15.26 -11.90 1.96
N TRP A 380 16.15 -11.96 0.98
CA TRP A 380 16.06 -11.18 -0.26
C TRP A 380 14.82 -11.55 -1.08
N LEU A 381 14.26 -10.53 -1.74
CA LEU A 381 13.20 -10.62 -2.74
C LEU A 381 13.65 -10.05 -4.09
N ALA A 382 12.88 -10.33 -5.13
CA ALA A 382 13.20 -9.97 -6.53
C ALA A 382 13.49 -8.48 -6.74
N ASP A 383 12.80 -7.58 -6.02
CA ASP A 383 13.01 -6.12 -6.12
C ASP A 383 14.28 -5.62 -5.36
N GLY A 384 14.98 -6.51 -4.67
CA GLY A 384 16.14 -6.20 -3.83
C GLY A 384 15.77 -5.64 -2.46
N THR A 385 14.51 -5.78 -2.05
CA THR A 385 14.13 -5.62 -0.64
C THR A 385 14.43 -6.89 0.15
N VAL A 386 14.48 -6.73 1.47
CA VAL A 386 14.68 -7.83 2.41
C VAL A 386 13.50 -7.87 3.37
N GLN A 387 12.82 -9.01 3.45
CA GLN A 387 11.57 -9.12 4.21
C GLN A 387 11.47 -10.48 4.92
N TYR A 388 10.52 -10.64 5.85
CA TYR A 388 10.19 -11.93 6.45
C TYR A 388 8.71 -12.02 6.87
N PRO A 389 8.01 -13.13 6.56
CA PRO A 389 6.60 -13.33 6.90
C PRO A 389 6.42 -13.96 8.28
N ILE A 390 5.58 -13.36 9.13
CA ILE A 390 5.23 -13.95 10.44
C ILE A 390 3.73 -14.01 10.66
N THR A 391 3.24 -15.22 10.93
CA THR A 391 1.84 -15.46 11.33
C THR A 391 1.67 -15.53 12.85
N LYS A 392 2.72 -15.97 13.57
CA LYS A 392 2.72 -16.09 15.05
C LYS A 392 3.79 -15.17 15.65
N PRO A 393 3.41 -14.06 16.31
CA PRO A 393 4.35 -13.15 16.95
C PRO A 393 5.25 -13.87 17.96
N ARG A 394 6.54 -13.52 17.98
CA ARG A 394 7.54 -14.15 18.86
C ARG A 394 8.67 -13.18 19.18
N SER A 395 9.17 -13.25 20.41
CA SER A 395 10.22 -12.36 20.93
C SER A 395 11.43 -12.16 19.96
N PRO A 396 12.10 -13.22 19.47
CA PRO A 396 13.27 -13.06 18.60
C PRO A 396 12.96 -12.49 17.21
N CYS A 397 11.67 -12.39 16.84
CA CYS A 397 11.24 -11.95 15.52
C CYS A 397 10.37 -10.71 15.68
N GLY A 398 10.99 -9.65 16.18
CA GLY A 398 10.46 -8.31 16.44
C GLY A 398 9.46 -8.16 17.59
N GLY A 399 9.37 -9.13 18.50
CA GLY A 399 8.61 -8.96 19.75
C GLY A 399 7.17 -9.49 19.72
N LEU A 400 6.59 -9.64 20.91
CA LEU A 400 5.24 -10.19 21.13
C LEU A 400 4.12 -9.16 20.88
N GLY A 401 4.41 -7.87 20.95
CA GLY A 401 3.42 -6.79 20.82
C GLY A 401 3.12 -6.35 19.38
N LEU A 402 3.76 -6.96 18.38
CA LEU A 402 3.57 -6.61 16.98
C LEU A 402 2.59 -7.59 16.30
N ALA A 403 1.69 -7.04 15.48
CA ALA A 403 0.74 -7.82 14.70
C ALA A 403 1.44 -8.79 13.71
N PRO A 404 0.79 -9.91 13.35
CA PRO A 404 1.20 -10.75 12.23
C PRO A 404 1.29 -9.95 10.92
N GLY A 405 2.22 -10.33 10.04
CA GLY A 405 2.41 -9.68 8.75
C GLY A 405 3.73 -10.01 8.08
N VAL A 406 3.91 -9.51 6.87
CA VAL A 406 5.21 -9.49 6.17
C VAL A 406 5.98 -8.25 6.60
N ARG A 407 7.11 -8.44 7.25
CA ARG A 407 7.92 -7.35 7.80
C ARG A 407 9.04 -7.02 6.85
N SER A 408 9.22 -5.73 6.59
CA SER A 408 10.19 -5.25 5.63
C SER A 408 11.36 -4.54 6.31
N TYR A 409 12.55 -4.84 5.84
CA TYR A 409 13.78 -4.10 6.08
C TYR A 409 14.09 -3.11 4.95
N GLY A 410 13.20 -3.01 3.95
CA GLY A 410 13.40 -2.16 2.78
C GLY A 410 14.51 -2.67 1.86
N ARG A 411 14.96 -1.82 0.95
CA ARG A 411 16.06 -2.12 0.02
C ARG A 411 17.39 -2.13 0.77
N ARG A 412 18.20 -3.14 0.51
CA ARG A 412 19.52 -3.31 1.14
C ARG A 412 20.63 -3.26 0.11
N HIS A 413 21.86 -2.96 0.54
CA HIS A 413 22.98 -2.84 -0.38
C HIS A 413 23.32 -4.21 -0.98
N ARG A 414 23.12 -4.35 -2.30
CA ARG A 414 23.12 -5.64 -3.01
C ARG A 414 24.42 -6.42 -2.93
N HIS A 415 25.55 -5.73 -2.76
CA HIS A 415 26.88 -6.35 -2.70
C HIS A 415 27.46 -6.51 -1.29
N LEU A 416 26.95 -5.73 -0.32
CA LEU A 416 27.58 -5.63 1.02
C LEU A 416 26.78 -6.36 2.07
N HIS A 417 25.45 -6.22 2.02
CA HIS A 417 24.59 -6.84 3.00
C HIS A 417 24.36 -8.30 2.65
N ARG A 418 24.23 -9.13 3.68
CA ARG A 418 24.00 -10.56 3.55
C ARG A 418 22.75 -10.95 4.32
N TYR A 419 21.93 -11.78 3.69
CA TYR A 419 20.67 -12.29 4.22
C TYR A 419 20.41 -13.71 3.71
N ASP A 420 19.28 -14.30 4.09
CA ASP A 420 18.76 -15.50 3.45
C ASP A 420 18.03 -15.08 2.17
N VAL A 421 17.27 -15.97 1.53
CA VAL A 421 16.48 -15.63 0.34
C VAL A 421 15.15 -16.36 0.33
N PHE A 422 14.12 -15.74 -0.24
CA PHE A 422 12.89 -16.44 -0.60
C PHE A 422 12.91 -16.73 -2.10
N CYS A 423 12.86 -18.01 -2.44
CA CYS A 423 12.76 -18.46 -3.82
C CYS A 423 11.31 -18.81 -4.14
N SER A 424 10.94 -18.72 -5.42
CA SER A 424 9.67 -19.17 -5.96
C SER A 424 9.88 -20.21 -7.04
N SER A 425 9.12 -21.31 -6.97
CA SER A 425 9.09 -22.36 -8.00
C SER A 425 7.71 -22.46 -8.62
N SER A 426 7.68 -22.68 -9.93
CA SER A 426 6.48 -23.08 -10.67
C SER A 426 6.25 -24.60 -10.59
N PRO A 427 5.09 -25.11 -11.04
CA PRO A 427 4.88 -26.53 -11.22
C PRO A 427 5.93 -27.14 -12.15
N LEU A 428 6.30 -28.38 -11.85
CA LEU A 428 7.39 -29.09 -12.54
C LEU A 428 6.94 -29.76 -13.82
N ARG A 429 7.84 -29.78 -14.81
CA ARG A 429 7.76 -30.66 -15.97
C ARG A 429 8.48 -31.98 -15.66
N GLY A 430 7.83 -32.85 -14.90
CA GLY A 430 8.40 -34.13 -14.47
C GLY A 430 7.94 -34.56 -13.08
N LYS A 431 8.62 -35.54 -12.49
CA LYS A 431 8.22 -36.14 -11.21
C LYS A 431 9.38 -36.23 -10.24
N VAL A 432 9.14 -35.73 -9.03
CA VAL A 432 10.00 -36.01 -7.87
C VAL A 432 9.46 -37.20 -7.10
N TYR A 433 10.33 -38.12 -6.71
CA TYR A 433 9.98 -39.30 -5.92
C TYR A 433 11.11 -39.66 -4.95
N TYR A 434 10.75 -40.35 -3.88
CA TYR A 434 11.72 -40.91 -2.93
C TYR A 434 12.19 -42.28 -3.44
N LEU A 435 13.49 -42.44 -3.69
CA LEU A 435 14.05 -43.68 -4.19
C LEU A 435 14.07 -44.76 -3.09
N GLN A 436 13.43 -45.90 -3.36
CA GLN A 436 13.46 -47.05 -2.45
C GLN A 436 14.76 -47.84 -2.65
N HIS A 437 15.81 -47.46 -1.92
CA HIS A 437 17.10 -48.14 -1.96
C HIS A 437 17.25 -49.12 -0.75
N PRO A 438 17.89 -50.31 -0.92
CA PRO A 438 18.02 -51.31 0.15
C PRO A 438 18.71 -50.81 1.43
N HIS A 439 19.63 -49.86 1.26
CA HIS A 439 20.38 -49.23 2.34
C HIS A 439 20.35 -47.71 2.19
N LYS A 440 20.52 -47.01 3.31
CA LYS A 440 20.70 -45.55 3.31
C LYS A 440 22.04 -45.18 2.67
N LEU A 441 22.09 -44.03 2.01
CA LEU A 441 23.15 -43.60 1.12
C LEU A 441 23.82 -42.32 1.64
N ASN A 442 25.13 -42.21 1.46
CA ASN A 442 25.82 -40.92 1.59
C ASN A 442 25.47 -40.00 0.40
N LEU A 443 25.87 -38.72 0.41
CA LEU A 443 25.45 -37.77 -0.63
C LEU A 443 25.91 -38.19 -2.04
N THR A 444 27.14 -38.69 -2.19
CA THR A 444 27.69 -39.12 -3.49
C THR A 444 27.03 -40.41 -3.96
N GLU A 445 26.82 -41.38 -3.06
CA GLU A 445 26.08 -42.61 -3.32
C GLU A 445 24.63 -42.30 -3.73
N ALA A 446 23.99 -41.31 -3.10
CA ALA A 446 22.63 -40.86 -3.39
C ALA A 446 22.51 -40.25 -4.79
N GLN A 447 23.48 -39.42 -5.19
CA GLN A 447 23.55 -38.86 -6.54
C GLN A 447 23.70 -39.98 -7.59
N GLN A 448 24.62 -40.92 -7.34
CA GLN A 448 24.82 -42.06 -8.24
C GLN A 448 23.57 -42.95 -8.33
N ALA A 449 22.90 -43.22 -7.20
CA ALA A 449 21.70 -44.05 -7.20
C ALA A 449 20.55 -43.43 -7.99
N CYS A 450 20.36 -42.10 -7.95
CA CYS A 450 19.40 -41.45 -8.84
C CYS A 450 19.80 -41.56 -10.31
N PHE A 451 21.10 -41.41 -10.62
CA PHE A 451 21.61 -41.52 -11.98
C PHE A 451 21.41 -42.93 -12.55
N ASP A 452 21.72 -43.97 -11.76
CA ASP A 452 21.54 -45.37 -12.13
C ASP A 452 20.05 -45.72 -12.36
N ASP A 453 19.13 -45.00 -11.71
CA ASP A 453 17.67 -45.09 -11.89
C ASP A 453 17.16 -44.25 -13.08
N GLY A 454 18.04 -43.63 -13.86
CA GLY A 454 17.67 -42.78 -15.01
C GLY A 454 17.12 -41.41 -14.63
N ALA A 455 17.43 -40.94 -13.42
CA ALA A 455 16.98 -39.68 -12.86
C ALA A 455 18.16 -38.82 -12.38
N GLN A 456 17.87 -37.61 -11.91
CA GLN A 456 18.84 -36.74 -11.24
C GLN A 456 18.48 -36.61 -9.77
N ILE A 457 19.44 -36.28 -8.90
CA ILE A 457 19.08 -35.92 -7.53
C ILE A 457 18.20 -34.66 -7.55
N ALA A 458 17.10 -34.67 -6.80
CA ALA A 458 16.14 -33.57 -6.84
C ALA A 458 16.72 -32.30 -6.23
N LYS A 459 16.39 -31.15 -6.85
CA LYS A 459 16.70 -29.83 -6.30
C LYS A 459 15.66 -29.40 -5.27
N VAL A 460 16.00 -28.38 -4.47
CA VAL A 460 15.09 -27.88 -3.43
C VAL A 460 13.78 -27.33 -4.02
N GLY A 461 13.85 -26.50 -5.05
CA GLY A 461 12.64 -25.96 -5.70
C GLY A 461 11.75 -27.06 -6.26
N GLN A 462 12.36 -28.11 -6.81
CA GLN A 462 11.65 -29.29 -7.29
C GLN A 462 10.90 -30.01 -6.17
N LEU A 463 11.53 -30.22 -5.02
CA LEU A 463 10.85 -30.83 -3.88
C LEU A 463 9.65 -29.99 -3.41
N TYR A 464 9.78 -28.66 -3.31
CA TYR A 464 8.69 -27.76 -2.93
C TYR A 464 7.54 -27.77 -3.96
N ALA A 465 7.86 -27.77 -5.24
CA ALA A 465 6.85 -27.84 -6.29
C ALA A 465 6.12 -29.19 -6.30
N ALA A 466 6.84 -30.31 -6.13
CA ALA A 466 6.23 -31.64 -6.02
C ALA A 466 5.33 -31.76 -4.78
N TRP A 467 5.75 -31.23 -3.63
CA TRP A 467 4.92 -31.14 -2.44
C TRP A 467 3.65 -30.32 -2.69
N ARG A 468 3.78 -29.09 -3.20
CA ARG A 468 2.66 -28.15 -3.33
C ARG A 468 1.66 -28.55 -4.41
N PHE A 469 2.15 -29.06 -5.54
CA PHE A 469 1.35 -29.24 -6.75
C PHE A 469 1.04 -30.71 -7.04
N MET A 470 1.93 -31.63 -6.67
CA MET A 470 1.73 -33.08 -6.91
C MET A 470 1.29 -33.83 -5.65
N GLY A 471 1.21 -33.15 -4.50
CA GLY A 471 0.79 -33.75 -3.23
C GLY A 471 1.80 -34.75 -2.68
N LEU A 472 3.09 -34.59 -2.98
CA LEU A 472 4.14 -35.48 -2.47
C LEU A 472 4.14 -35.46 -0.93
N ASP A 473 3.93 -36.62 -0.32
CA ASP A 473 3.85 -36.82 1.12
C ASP A 473 4.77 -37.97 1.53
N ARG A 474 5.80 -37.67 2.34
CA ARG A 474 6.77 -38.66 2.81
C ARG A 474 7.43 -38.21 4.11
N CYS A 475 7.36 -39.08 5.12
CA CYS A 475 7.95 -38.85 6.45
C CYS A 475 9.43 -39.29 6.58
N ASP A 476 10.16 -39.42 5.48
CA ASP A 476 11.56 -39.86 5.48
C ASP A 476 12.45 -38.75 4.93
N ALA A 477 13.47 -38.35 5.70
CA ALA A 477 14.48 -37.41 5.22
C ALA A 477 15.30 -38.01 4.07
N GLY A 478 15.50 -37.22 3.03
CA GLY A 478 16.34 -37.58 1.89
C GLY A 478 17.25 -36.45 1.45
N TRP A 479 18.38 -36.85 0.87
CA TRP A 479 19.32 -35.94 0.22
C TRP A 479 18.68 -35.22 -0.97
N LEU A 480 19.06 -33.96 -1.10
CA LEU A 480 18.80 -33.10 -2.25
C LEU A 480 20.13 -32.64 -2.87
N ALA A 481 20.06 -32.07 -4.08
CA ALA A 481 21.21 -31.63 -4.86
C ALA A 481 22.12 -30.62 -4.12
N ASP A 482 21.55 -29.77 -3.26
CA ASP A 482 22.29 -28.78 -2.47
C ASP A 482 23.00 -29.37 -1.24
N GLY A 483 22.89 -30.68 -1.03
CA GLY A 483 23.41 -31.36 0.16
C GLY A 483 22.59 -31.10 1.42
N SER A 484 21.37 -30.58 1.30
CA SER A 484 20.44 -30.52 2.43
C SER A 484 19.66 -31.83 2.58
N LEU A 485 19.21 -32.10 3.80
CA LEU A 485 18.23 -33.15 4.08
C LEU A 485 16.86 -32.55 4.33
N ARG A 486 15.89 -32.97 3.52
CA ARG A 486 14.51 -32.48 3.62
C ARG A 486 13.49 -33.60 3.48
N TYR A 487 12.25 -33.34 3.87
CA TYR A 487 11.11 -34.23 3.64
C TYR A 487 9.80 -33.43 3.52
N PRO A 488 8.91 -33.75 2.56
CA PRO A 488 7.65 -33.05 2.34
C PRO A 488 6.47 -33.73 3.07
N ILE A 489 5.62 -32.93 3.71
CA ILE A 489 4.40 -33.41 4.39
C ILE A 489 3.18 -32.65 3.89
N THR A 490 2.28 -33.36 3.24
CA THR A 490 0.95 -32.89 2.83
C THR A 490 -0.10 -33.25 3.88
N ASN A 491 0.02 -34.43 4.51
CA ASN A 491 -0.89 -34.92 5.54
C ASN A 491 -0.16 -35.02 6.90
N PRO A 492 -0.24 -33.99 7.76
CA PRO A 492 0.52 -33.96 9.01
C PRO A 492 0.12 -35.08 9.96
N SER A 493 1.12 -35.73 10.57
CA SER A 493 0.94 -36.72 11.62
C SER A 493 1.86 -36.41 12.80
N ARG A 494 1.44 -36.81 14.02
CA ARG A 494 2.20 -36.53 15.25
C ARG A 494 3.61 -37.13 15.26
N ASN A 495 3.83 -38.19 14.48
CA ASN A 495 5.11 -38.89 14.40
C ASN A 495 6.07 -38.24 13.37
N CYS A 496 5.63 -37.22 12.65
CA CYS A 496 6.36 -36.63 11.53
C CYS A 496 6.75 -35.15 11.71
N GLY A 497 6.74 -34.67 12.96
CA GLY A 497 6.99 -33.27 13.29
C GLY A 497 5.71 -32.47 13.55
N PRO A 498 5.73 -31.15 13.35
CA PRO A 498 4.58 -30.28 13.64
C PRO A 498 3.34 -30.61 12.81
N LEU A 499 2.14 -30.32 13.35
CA LEU A 499 0.83 -30.58 12.73
C LEU A 499 0.47 -29.64 11.57
N GLU A 500 1.46 -29.02 10.94
CA GLU A 500 1.29 -28.11 9.81
C GLU A 500 1.87 -28.76 8.54
N PRO A 501 1.21 -28.67 7.37
CA PRO A 501 1.81 -29.12 6.11
C PRO A 501 3.07 -28.31 5.76
N GLY A 502 3.99 -28.89 5.02
CA GLY A 502 5.19 -28.20 4.55
C GLY A 502 6.36 -29.13 4.25
N VAL A 503 7.37 -28.57 3.60
CA VAL A 503 8.69 -29.20 3.47
C VAL A 503 9.52 -28.86 4.71
N ARG A 504 10.01 -29.89 5.39
CA ARG A 504 10.84 -29.80 6.59
C ARG A 504 12.30 -29.98 6.23
N SER A 505 13.19 -29.32 6.97
CA SER A 505 14.63 -29.34 6.72
C SER A 505 15.39 -29.67 8.00
N PHE A 506 16.37 -30.58 7.88
CA PHE A 506 17.38 -30.87 8.90
C PHE A 506 18.69 -30.09 8.69
N GLY A 507 18.71 -29.15 7.73
CA GLY A 507 19.90 -28.38 7.37
C GLY A 507 20.86 -29.19 6.50
N PHE A 508 22.16 -28.93 6.70
CA PHE A 508 23.26 -29.47 5.88
C PHE A 508 24.16 -30.37 6.74
N PRO A 509 23.80 -31.66 6.91
CA PRO A 509 24.64 -32.59 7.66
C PRO A 509 25.90 -32.97 6.87
N PRO A 510 26.93 -33.54 7.55
CA PRO A 510 28.13 -33.99 6.89
C PRO A 510 27.85 -34.99 5.75
N PRO A 511 28.47 -34.84 4.55
CA PRO A 511 28.14 -35.63 3.36
C PRO A 511 28.32 -37.15 3.50
N TYR A 512 29.11 -37.61 4.47
CA TYR A 512 29.36 -39.03 4.74
C TYR A 512 28.24 -39.74 5.52
N GLN A 513 27.28 -38.99 6.09
CA GLN A 513 26.14 -39.59 6.78
C GLN A 513 25.20 -40.28 5.80
N LYS A 514 24.55 -41.37 6.24
CA LYS A 514 23.69 -42.19 5.38
C LYS A 514 22.21 -41.86 5.59
N HIS A 515 21.53 -41.41 4.53
CA HIS A 515 20.11 -41.03 4.53
C HIS A 515 19.38 -41.53 3.28
N GLY A 516 18.08 -41.21 3.13
CA GLY A 516 17.35 -41.45 1.88
C GLY A 516 17.79 -40.52 0.76
N VAL A 517 17.15 -40.60 -0.40
CA VAL A 517 17.34 -39.64 -1.49
C VAL A 517 16.03 -39.37 -2.23
N TYR A 518 15.82 -38.11 -2.62
CA TYR A 518 14.78 -37.74 -3.56
C TYR A 518 15.39 -37.59 -4.95
N CYS A 519 14.83 -38.29 -5.93
CA CYS A 519 15.22 -38.19 -7.32
C CYS A 519 14.15 -37.44 -8.12
N TYR A 520 14.58 -36.79 -9.19
CA TYR A 520 13.77 -36.08 -10.15
C TYR A 520 13.97 -36.71 -11.53
N SER A 521 12.87 -37.19 -12.10
CA SER A 521 12.80 -37.66 -13.48
C SER A 521 12.10 -36.59 -14.32
N ALA A 522 12.83 -36.04 -15.29
CA ALA A 522 12.24 -35.14 -16.26
C ALA A 522 11.18 -35.89 -17.08
N GLY A 523 10.04 -35.26 -17.35
CA GLY A 523 9.07 -35.83 -18.30
C GLY A 523 9.74 -36.02 -19.66
N MET A 524 9.56 -37.17 -20.30
CA MET A 524 10.03 -37.32 -21.69
C MET A 524 9.36 -36.24 -22.55
N PRO A 525 10.13 -35.52 -23.40
CA PRO A 525 9.60 -34.46 -24.26
C PRO A 525 8.62 -34.98 -25.31
#